data_AF-A0A0M3I6D0-F1
#
_entry.id   AF-A0A0M3I6D0-F1
#
_cell.length_a   1.000
_cell.length_b   1.000
_cell.length_c   1.000
_cell.angle_alpha   90.00
_cell.angle_beta   90.00
_cell.angle_gamma   90.00
#
_symmetry.space_group_name_H-M   'P 1'
#
loop_
_entity.id
_entity.type
_entity.pdbx_description
1 polymer ?
#
loop_
_entity_poly.entity_id
_entity_poly.type
_entity_poly.pdbx_seq_one_letter_code
_entity_poly.pdbx_strand_id
1 'polypeptide(L)'
;MVDDNIVRPKAVVAAMRAFAENTNTTGVDGLIEVFSTIQQRGPHPPKMTVTAQMRNRTKCRYFDVPCLDETRVVLKPWPDAHGDFIHANWISHELINNRLICTQGPLDSTNGDFWRMVWQENVDTVLMLCRVNEAGKVKCSQYWPKSIGETKSFYGITIKNDGVSFYCVNTFPSEMLNDRDMSIASF
;
A
#
# COMPACT_ATOMS: atom_id res chain seq x y z
N MET A 1 -8.88 25.42 21.05
CA MET A 1 -8.92 24.69 22.33
C MET A 1 -8.74 23.23 21.98
N VAL A 2 -7.60 22.65 22.33
CA VAL A 2 -7.31 21.23 22.11
C VAL A 2 -8.09 20.45 23.15
N ASP A 3 -8.90 19.48 22.73
CA ASP A 3 -9.71 18.67 23.63
C ASP A 3 -8.79 17.69 24.38
N ASP A 4 -8.47 18.04 25.62
CA ASP A 4 -7.49 17.38 26.50
C ASP A 4 -7.98 16.04 27.10
N ASN A 5 -9.08 15.45 26.62
CA ASN A 5 -9.72 14.31 27.31
C ASN A 5 -9.73 12.97 26.55
N ILE A 6 -8.72 12.67 25.75
CA ILE A 6 -8.42 11.28 25.37
C ILE A 6 -7.55 10.65 26.47
N VAL A 7 -8.19 10.08 27.49
CA VAL A 7 -7.50 9.26 28.51
C VAL A 7 -6.96 8.00 27.85
N ARG A 8 -5.69 8.05 27.42
CA ARG A 8 -4.99 6.86 26.89
C ARG A 8 -4.83 5.83 28.01
N PRO A 9 -5.17 4.54 27.80
CA PRO A 9 -5.05 3.53 28.84
C PRO A 9 -3.63 3.49 29.42
N LYS A 10 -3.48 3.44 30.76
CA LYS A 10 -2.17 3.44 31.44
C LYS A 10 -1.19 2.39 30.88
N ALA A 11 -1.72 1.24 30.46
CA ALA A 11 -0.94 0.17 29.83
C ALA A 11 -0.32 0.58 28.48
N VAL A 12 -1.06 1.32 27.64
CA VAL A 12 -0.56 1.82 26.34
C VAL A 12 0.55 2.83 26.58
N VAL A 13 0.36 3.75 27.52
CA VAL A 13 1.38 4.76 27.87
C VAL A 13 2.66 4.09 28.40
N ALA A 14 2.52 3.08 29.26
CA ALA A 14 3.66 2.31 29.77
C ALA A 14 4.40 1.57 28.65
N ALA A 15 3.67 0.92 27.74
CA ALA A 15 4.26 0.22 26.59
C ALA A 15 5.00 1.19 25.66
N MET A 16 4.42 2.36 25.35
CA MET A 16 5.06 3.38 24.53
C MET A 16 6.33 3.93 25.20
N ARG A 17 6.31 4.13 26.51
CA ARG A 17 7.50 4.57 27.27
C ARG A 17 8.61 3.52 27.22
N ALA A 18 8.29 2.26 27.49
CA ALA A 18 9.25 1.16 27.42
C ALA A 18 9.85 1.04 26.01
N PHE A 19 9.02 1.16 24.96
CA PHE A 19 9.51 1.18 23.59
C PHE A 19 10.49 2.33 23.33
N ALA A 20 10.16 3.54 23.78
CA ALA A 20 11.02 4.71 23.62
C ALA A 20 12.35 4.55 24.37
N GLU A 21 12.32 4.09 25.62
CA GLU A 21 13.52 3.83 26.43
C GLU A 21 14.40 2.75 25.80
N ASN A 22 13.80 1.67 25.30
CA ASN A 22 14.52 0.61 24.59
C ASN A 22 15.14 1.13 23.28
N THR A 23 14.41 1.93 22.51
CA THR A 23 14.90 2.53 21.26
C THR A 23 16.08 3.47 21.51
N ASN A 24 15.97 4.31 22.55
CA ASN A 24 17.05 5.22 22.96
C ASN A 24 18.30 4.46 23.41
N THR A 25 18.11 3.37 24.15
CA THR A 25 19.22 2.51 24.62
C THR A 25 19.87 1.76 23.46
N THR A 26 19.08 1.28 22.50
CA THR A 26 19.57 0.57 21.30
C THR A 26 20.41 1.48 20.42
N GLY A 27 20.02 2.77 20.31
CA GLY A 27 20.70 3.74 19.46
C GLY A 27 20.59 3.42 17.96
N VAL A 28 21.11 4.32 17.12
CA VAL A 28 20.99 4.19 15.66
C VAL A 28 21.72 2.96 15.13
N ASP A 29 22.93 2.70 15.61
CA ASP A 29 23.73 1.56 15.14
C ASP A 29 23.06 0.23 15.50
N GLY A 30 22.52 0.10 16.71
CA GLY A 30 21.76 -1.08 17.11
C GLY A 30 20.49 -1.27 16.28
N LEU A 31 19.79 -0.20 15.91
CA LEU A 31 18.62 -0.29 15.02
C LEU A 31 19.01 -0.75 13.60
N ILE A 32 20.14 -0.27 13.08
CA ILE A 32 20.69 -0.72 11.79
C ILE A 32 21.05 -2.20 11.84
N GLU A 33 21.65 -2.66 12.94
CA GLU A 33 21.97 -4.07 13.15
C GLU A 33 20.68 -4.91 13.19
N VAL A 34 19.69 -4.50 13.97
CA VAL A 34 18.38 -5.19 14.03
C VAL A 34 17.73 -5.26 12.65
N PHE A 35 17.69 -4.17 11.90
CA PHE A 35 17.17 -4.18 10.52
C PHE A 35 17.92 -5.17 9.63
N SER A 36 19.25 -5.20 9.75
CA SER A 36 20.11 -6.11 8.98
C SER A 36 19.85 -7.58 9.34
N THR A 37 19.58 -7.90 10.62
CA THR A 37 19.22 -9.27 11.01
C THR A 37 17.87 -9.71 10.43
N ILE A 38 16.91 -8.79 10.26
CA ILE A 38 15.62 -9.10 9.60
C ILE A 38 15.85 -9.48 8.14
N GLN A 39 16.73 -8.77 7.43
CA GLN A 39 17.13 -9.12 6.06
C GLN A 39 17.80 -10.50 6.00
N GLN A 40 18.60 -10.85 7.03
CA GLN A 40 19.31 -12.14 7.11
C GLN A 40 18.42 -13.33 7.48
N ARG A 41 17.26 -13.10 8.13
CA ARG A 41 16.29 -14.18 8.44
C ARG A 41 15.75 -14.88 7.20
N GLY A 42 16.09 -14.37 6.00
CA GLY A 42 15.62 -14.91 4.75
C GLY A 42 14.12 -14.71 4.63
N PRO A 43 13.56 -15.07 3.49
CA PRO A 43 12.16 -14.83 3.28
C PRO A 43 11.30 -15.80 4.09
N HIS A 44 10.34 -15.23 4.81
CA HIS A 44 9.17 -15.94 5.31
C HIS A 44 8.05 -15.68 4.30
N PRO A 45 7.44 -16.69 3.66
CA PRO A 45 7.41 -18.13 3.96
C PRO A 45 8.56 -18.97 3.34
N PRO A 46 8.78 -20.22 3.83
CA PRO A 46 9.89 -21.11 3.45
C PRO A 46 9.97 -21.49 1.96
N LYS A 47 8.94 -21.20 1.17
CA LYS A 47 8.94 -21.31 -0.30
C LYS A 47 8.60 -19.96 -0.92
N MET A 48 9.61 -19.12 -1.12
CA MET A 48 9.48 -17.98 -2.01
C MET A 48 9.51 -18.44 -3.47
N THR A 49 8.34 -18.53 -4.09
CA THR A 49 8.27 -18.64 -5.56
C THR A 49 7.63 -17.38 -6.14
N VAL A 50 8.13 -16.98 -7.30
CA VAL A 50 7.69 -15.77 -8.03
C VAL A 50 7.39 -16.09 -9.50
N THR A 51 6.95 -17.32 -9.77
CA THR A 51 6.75 -17.88 -11.11
C THR A 51 5.79 -17.03 -11.94
N ALA A 52 4.69 -16.57 -11.32
CA ALA A 52 3.71 -15.75 -12.00
C ALA A 52 4.31 -14.39 -12.39
N GLN A 53 5.11 -13.78 -11.52
CA GLN A 53 5.83 -12.54 -11.83
C GLN A 53 6.84 -12.74 -12.97
N MET A 54 7.61 -13.82 -12.96
CA MET A 54 8.59 -14.13 -14.00
C MET A 54 7.95 -14.22 -15.40
N ARG A 55 6.69 -14.68 -15.48
CA ARG A 55 5.91 -14.76 -16.73
C ARG A 55 5.23 -13.45 -17.13
N ASN A 56 5.11 -12.50 -16.20
CA ASN A 56 4.35 -11.25 -16.37
C ASN A 56 5.19 -10.00 -16.11
N ARG A 57 6.45 -10.00 -16.57
CA ARG A 57 7.43 -8.92 -16.33
C ARG A 57 6.90 -7.54 -16.68
N THR A 58 6.14 -7.41 -17.77
CA THR A 58 5.58 -6.14 -18.26
C THR A 58 4.47 -5.57 -17.36
N LYS A 59 3.92 -6.37 -16.45
CA LYS A 59 2.95 -5.92 -15.44
C LYS A 59 3.61 -5.48 -14.12
N CYS A 60 4.94 -5.53 -14.03
CA CYS A 60 5.71 -5.19 -12.83
C CYS A 60 6.36 -3.80 -12.99
N ARG A 61 6.15 -2.89 -12.04
CA ARG A 61 6.80 -1.57 -12.01
C ARG A 61 8.29 -1.69 -11.70
N TYR A 62 8.61 -2.53 -10.74
CA TYR A 62 9.97 -2.86 -10.32
C TYR A 62 10.10 -4.38 -10.30
N PHE A 63 10.94 -4.91 -11.17
CA PHE A 63 11.07 -6.35 -11.33
C PHE A 63 11.88 -7.00 -10.19
N ASP A 64 12.73 -6.23 -9.56
CA ASP A 64 13.49 -6.57 -8.35
C ASP A 64 12.63 -6.59 -7.07
N VAL A 65 11.37 -6.16 -7.14
CA VAL A 65 10.40 -6.30 -6.05
C VAL A 65 9.58 -7.58 -6.27
N PRO A 66 9.70 -8.59 -5.41
CA PRO A 66 9.03 -9.88 -5.60
C PRO A 66 7.51 -9.80 -5.34
N CYS A 67 6.74 -10.50 -6.17
CA CYS A 67 5.31 -10.82 -5.95
C CYS A 67 5.21 -12.32 -5.68
N LEU A 68 4.87 -12.68 -4.45
CA LEU A 68 4.89 -14.08 -3.99
C LEU A 68 3.75 -14.89 -4.59
N ASP A 69 4.03 -16.04 -5.20
CA ASP A 69 2.99 -16.90 -5.78
C ASP A 69 1.98 -17.38 -4.73
N GLU A 70 2.43 -17.64 -3.50
CA GLU A 70 1.61 -18.20 -2.43
C GLU A 70 0.49 -17.25 -1.98
N THR A 71 0.77 -15.95 -1.91
CA THR A 71 -0.17 -14.95 -1.39
C THR A 71 -0.65 -13.97 -2.45
N ARG A 72 -0.26 -14.13 -3.72
CA ARG A 72 -0.68 -13.19 -4.76
C ARG A 72 -2.19 -13.16 -4.91
N VAL A 73 -2.72 -12.03 -5.30
CA VAL A 73 -4.10 -11.93 -5.76
C VAL A 73 -4.19 -12.56 -7.17
N VAL A 74 -5.16 -13.46 -7.36
CA VAL A 74 -5.40 -14.13 -8.64
C VAL A 74 -6.64 -13.49 -9.27
N LEU A 75 -6.48 -12.87 -10.44
CA LEU A 75 -7.61 -12.23 -11.12
C LEU A 75 -8.52 -13.27 -11.79
N LYS A 76 -9.81 -13.25 -11.46
CA LYS A 76 -10.86 -14.10 -12.06
C LYS A 76 -11.13 -13.67 -13.50
N PRO A 77 -11.38 -14.59 -14.46
CA PRO A 77 -11.58 -14.27 -15.87
C PRO A 77 -12.52 -13.07 -16.10
N TRP A 78 -12.17 -12.20 -17.06
CA TRP A 78 -12.92 -10.99 -17.36
C TRP A 78 -12.93 -10.73 -18.88
N PRO A 79 -14.07 -10.28 -19.48
CA PRO A 79 -14.23 -10.23 -20.94
C PRO A 79 -13.11 -9.50 -21.70
N ASP A 80 -12.71 -8.34 -21.22
CA ASP A 80 -11.73 -7.47 -21.89
C ASP A 80 -10.30 -7.62 -21.33
N ALA A 81 -10.04 -8.61 -20.48
CA ALA A 81 -8.75 -8.77 -19.81
C ALA A 81 -8.10 -10.13 -20.09
N HIS A 82 -6.78 -10.15 -20.17
CA HIS A 82 -6.00 -11.36 -20.38
C HIS A 82 -5.15 -11.73 -19.17
N GLY A 83 -5.18 -13.01 -18.83
CA GLY A 83 -4.42 -13.58 -17.72
C GLY A 83 -5.02 -13.30 -16.34
N ASP A 84 -4.32 -13.80 -15.33
CA ASP A 84 -4.72 -13.82 -13.93
C ASP A 84 -3.75 -13.04 -13.02
N PHE A 85 -2.71 -12.43 -13.59
CA PHE A 85 -1.64 -11.77 -12.83
C PHE A 85 -1.87 -10.27 -12.66
N ILE A 86 -1.76 -9.85 -11.40
CA ILE A 86 -1.52 -8.49 -10.92
C ILE A 86 -0.40 -8.56 -9.86
N HIS A 87 0.46 -7.53 -9.78
CA HIS A 87 1.51 -7.45 -8.77
C HIS A 87 0.93 -6.97 -7.43
N ALA A 88 0.21 -7.87 -6.77
CA ALA A 88 -0.46 -7.64 -5.50
C ALA A 88 -0.46 -8.91 -4.65
N ASN A 89 -0.26 -8.77 -3.33
CA ASN A 89 -0.24 -9.86 -2.37
C ASN A 89 -1.21 -9.58 -1.22
N TRP A 90 -1.91 -10.63 -0.78
CA TRP A 90 -2.63 -10.63 0.48
C TRP A 90 -1.66 -10.56 1.65
N ILE A 91 -1.95 -9.68 2.60
CA ILE A 91 -1.27 -9.56 3.88
C ILE A 91 -2.29 -9.81 4.98
N SER A 92 -1.94 -10.73 5.86
CA SER A 92 -2.68 -11.03 7.10
C SER A 92 -1.70 -11.11 8.25
N HIS A 93 -2.05 -10.53 9.38
CA HIS A 93 -1.25 -10.58 10.60
C HIS A 93 -2.19 -10.62 11.80
N GLU A 94 -1.79 -11.28 12.88
CA GLU A 94 -2.61 -11.42 14.11
C GLU A 94 -3.02 -10.07 14.73
N LEU A 95 -2.19 -9.03 14.51
CA LEU A 95 -2.44 -7.66 14.98
C LEU A 95 -3.33 -6.84 14.03
N ILE A 96 -3.67 -7.37 12.86
CA ILE A 96 -4.47 -6.68 11.85
C ILE A 96 -5.78 -7.45 11.68
N ASN A 97 -6.86 -6.88 12.20
CA ASN A 97 -8.20 -7.51 12.14
C ASN A 97 -8.71 -7.65 10.68
N ASN A 98 -8.26 -6.76 9.79
CA ASN A 98 -8.66 -6.76 8.39
C ASN A 98 -7.54 -7.30 7.50
N ARG A 99 -7.89 -8.18 6.56
CA ARG A 99 -6.94 -8.60 5.52
C ARG A 99 -6.66 -7.41 4.61
N LEU A 100 -5.39 -7.21 4.29
CA LEU A 100 -4.95 -6.13 3.41
C LEU A 100 -4.49 -6.71 2.07
N ILE A 101 -4.63 -5.93 1.01
CA ILE A 101 -3.94 -6.18 -0.25
C ILE A 101 -2.86 -5.11 -0.39
N CYS A 102 -1.60 -5.54 -0.41
CA CYS A 102 -0.48 -4.67 -0.75
C CYS A 102 -0.17 -4.85 -2.23
N THR A 103 -0.12 -3.75 -2.98
CA THR A 103 0.12 -3.75 -4.43
C THR A 103 1.07 -2.63 -4.82
N GLN A 104 1.77 -2.79 -5.93
CA GLN A 104 2.51 -1.67 -6.55
C GLN A 104 1.55 -0.54 -6.94
N GLY A 105 2.08 0.69 -7.08
CA GLY A 105 1.36 1.78 -7.76
C GLY A 105 1.04 1.38 -9.20
N PRO A 106 -0.24 1.36 -9.63
CA PRO A 106 -0.63 0.87 -10.95
C PRO A 106 0.19 1.51 -12.09
N LEU A 107 0.51 0.71 -13.10
CA LEU A 107 1.00 1.17 -14.40
C LEU A 107 -0.20 1.54 -15.28
N ASP A 108 0.00 2.38 -16.28
CA ASP A 108 -1.07 2.73 -17.23
C ASP A 108 -1.66 1.47 -17.91
N SER A 109 -0.81 0.48 -18.22
CA SER A 109 -1.20 -0.81 -18.78
C SER A 109 -1.92 -1.75 -17.81
N THR A 110 -1.91 -1.45 -16.51
CA THR A 110 -2.49 -2.32 -15.46
C THR A 110 -3.66 -1.65 -14.72
N ASN A 111 -4.11 -0.47 -15.14
CA ASN A 111 -5.24 0.22 -14.49
C ASN A 111 -6.52 -0.64 -14.51
N GLY A 112 -6.78 -1.34 -15.62
CA GLY A 112 -7.93 -2.23 -15.70
C GLY A 112 -7.81 -3.46 -14.81
N ASP A 113 -6.62 -4.06 -14.72
CA ASP A 113 -6.36 -5.16 -13.79
C ASP A 113 -6.52 -4.71 -12.33
N PHE A 114 -6.10 -3.50 -11.99
CA PHE A 114 -6.27 -2.91 -10.66
C PHE A 114 -7.74 -2.73 -10.30
N TRP A 115 -8.55 -2.14 -11.17
CA TRP A 115 -9.99 -1.97 -10.88
C TRP A 115 -10.76 -3.29 -10.90
N ARG A 116 -10.36 -4.25 -11.74
CA ARG A 116 -10.86 -5.63 -11.70
C ARG A 116 -10.55 -6.30 -10.36
N MET A 117 -9.35 -6.10 -9.81
CA MET A 117 -8.99 -6.57 -8.48
C MET A 117 -9.87 -5.95 -7.39
N VAL A 118 -9.98 -4.61 -7.38
CA VAL A 118 -10.79 -3.87 -6.40
C VAL A 118 -12.24 -4.36 -6.40
N TRP A 119 -12.82 -4.52 -7.59
CA TRP A 119 -14.18 -5.03 -7.76
C TRP A 119 -14.32 -6.49 -7.29
N GLN A 120 -13.46 -7.40 -7.76
CA GLN A 120 -13.61 -8.84 -7.47
C GLN A 120 -13.41 -9.17 -5.99
N GLU A 121 -12.55 -8.43 -5.30
CA GLU A 121 -12.20 -8.63 -3.89
C GLU A 121 -13.09 -7.80 -2.96
N ASN A 122 -14.06 -7.05 -3.51
CA ASN A 122 -14.97 -6.18 -2.76
C ASN A 122 -14.20 -5.23 -1.82
N VAL A 123 -13.24 -4.49 -2.38
CA VAL A 123 -12.41 -3.54 -1.63
C VAL A 123 -13.18 -2.24 -1.40
N ASP A 124 -13.39 -1.90 -0.12
CA ASP A 124 -14.10 -0.68 0.28
C ASP A 124 -13.21 0.58 0.32
N THR A 125 -11.89 0.40 0.49
CA THR A 125 -10.96 1.54 0.68
C THR A 125 -9.62 1.28 0.03
N VAL A 126 -9.14 2.27 -0.71
CA VAL A 126 -7.82 2.28 -1.35
C VAL A 126 -6.95 3.33 -0.65
N LEU A 127 -5.80 2.89 -0.11
CA LEU A 127 -4.78 3.75 0.49
C LEU A 127 -3.61 3.90 -0.48
N MET A 128 -3.41 5.10 -1.02
CA MET A 128 -2.29 5.44 -1.90
C MET A 128 -1.21 6.19 -1.13
N LEU A 129 -0.04 5.55 -0.97
CA LEU A 129 1.06 6.05 -0.13
C LEU A 129 2.14 6.83 -0.92
N CYS A 130 1.82 7.27 -2.14
CA CYS A 130 2.76 8.01 -2.99
C CYS A 130 2.01 9.02 -3.86
N ARG A 131 2.74 9.99 -4.43
CA ARG A 131 2.22 10.84 -5.50
C ARG A 131 2.36 10.15 -6.86
N VAL A 132 1.64 10.60 -7.88
CA VAL A 132 1.81 10.10 -9.26
C VAL A 132 3.25 10.31 -9.75
N ASN A 133 3.84 11.47 -9.42
CA ASN A 133 5.23 11.81 -9.71
C ASN A 133 5.93 12.29 -8.44
N GLU A 134 7.14 11.79 -8.21
CA GLU A 134 8.01 12.17 -7.10
C GLU A 134 9.44 12.37 -7.61
N ALA A 135 10.04 13.53 -7.32
CA ALA A 135 11.40 13.87 -7.76
C ALA A 135 11.64 13.59 -9.27
N GLY A 136 10.65 13.91 -10.11
CA GLY A 136 10.70 13.70 -11.56
C GLY A 136 10.52 12.25 -12.03
N LYS A 137 10.24 11.30 -11.13
CA LYS A 137 9.99 9.89 -11.46
C LYS A 137 8.52 9.54 -11.26
N VAL A 138 7.95 8.84 -12.24
CA VAL A 138 6.58 8.29 -12.14
C VAL A 138 6.56 7.15 -11.13
N LYS A 139 5.75 7.29 -10.08
CA LYS A 139 5.56 6.28 -9.03
C LYS A 139 4.23 5.53 -9.14
N CYS A 140 3.23 6.16 -9.76
CA CYS A 140 1.89 5.61 -9.93
C CYS A 140 1.23 6.21 -11.17
N SER A 141 0.34 5.49 -11.83
CA SER A 141 -0.54 6.05 -12.87
C SER A 141 -1.70 6.84 -12.24
N GLN A 142 -2.35 7.69 -13.03
CA GLN A 142 -3.61 8.34 -12.66
C GLN A 142 -4.80 7.41 -12.93
N TYR A 143 -4.92 6.35 -12.11
CA TYR A 143 -5.93 5.30 -12.29
C TYR A 143 -7.35 5.73 -11.88
N TRP A 144 -7.53 6.92 -11.29
CA TRP A 144 -8.83 7.48 -10.90
C TRP A 144 -9.11 8.84 -11.57
N PRO A 145 -10.39 9.25 -11.69
CA PRO A 145 -10.77 10.60 -12.13
C PRO A 145 -10.36 11.68 -11.12
N LYS A 146 -9.74 12.78 -11.58
CA LYS A 146 -9.23 13.83 -10.70
C LYS A 146 -10.30 14.82 -10.29
N SER A 147 -11.16 15.18 -11.23
CA SER A 147 -12.13 16.26 -11.04
C SER A 147 -13.45 15.69 -10.55
N ILE A 148 -14.15 16.41 -9.68
CA ILE A 148 -15.49 16.02 -9.23
C ILE A 148 -16.42 15.93 -10.45
N GLY A 149 -17.19 14.85 -10.53
CA GLY A 149 -18.06 14.52 -11.65
C GLY A 149 -17.35 13.86 -12.83
N GLU A 150 -16.01 13.86 -12.88
CA GLU A 150 -15.25 13.16 -13.91
C GLU A 150 -15.38 11.64 -13.72
N THR A 151 -15.42 10.92 -14.84
CA THR A 151 -15.44 9.46 -14.88
C THR A 151 -14.27 8.90 -15.67
N LYS A 152 -13.77 7.73 -15.26
CA LYS A 152 -12.87 6.90 -16.05
C LYS A 152 -13.42 5.48 -16.13
N SER A 153 -13.27 4.83 -17.29
CA SER A 153 -13.72 3.45 -17.47
C SER A 153 -12.57 2.54 -17.86
N PHE A 154 -12.49 1.39 -17.19
CA PHE A 154 -11.50 0.35 -17.48
C PHE A 154 -12.19 -1.00 -17.47
N TYR A 155 -12.05 -1.77 -18.56
CA TYR A 155 -12.68 -3.09 -18.72
C TYR A 155 -14.19 -3.09 -18.37
N GLY A 156 -14.93 -2.05 -18.76
CA GLY A 156 -16.36 -1.90 -18.44
C GLY A 156 -16.67 -1.43 -17.02
N ILE A 157 -15.70 -1.35 -16.11
CA ILE A 157 -15.86 -0.78 -14.77
C ILE A 157 -15.73 0.74 -14.90
N THR A 158 -16.74 1.49 -14.43
CA THR A 158 -16.73 2.97 -14.46
C THR A 158 -16.54 3.52 -13.06
N ILE A 159 -15.52 4.36 -12.90
CA ILE A 159 -15.14 5.02 -11.67
C ILE A 159 -15.52 6.47 -11.80
N LYS A 160 -16.28 6.99 -10.84
CA LYS A 160 -16.71 8.39 -10.78
C LYS A 160 -16.11 9.03 -9.53
N ASN A 161 -15.65 10.27 -9.68
CA ASN A 161 -15.28 11.08 -8.52
C ASN A 161 -16.51 11.85 -8.03
N ASP A 162 -17.13 11.41 -6.94
CA ASP A 162 -18.29 12.07 -6.35
C ASP A 162 -17.93 13.17 -5.32
N GLY A 163 -16.66 13.58 -5.27
CA GLY A 163 -16.20 14.61 -4.33
C GLY A 163 -15.92 14.08 -2.92
N VAL A 164 -15.79 12.75 -2.77
CA VAL A 164 -15.31 12.15 -1.53
C VAL A 164 -13.91 12.67 -1.24
N SER A 165 -13.70 13.11 -0.01
CA SER A 165 -12.48 13.79 0.42
C SER A 165 -11.27 12.88 0.23
N PHE A 166 -10.44 13.19 -0.77
CA PHE A 166 -9.05 12.74 -0.79
C PHE A 166 -8.38 13.39 0.42
N TYR A 167 -8.33 12.70 1.55
CA TYR A 167 -7.54 13.13 2.68
C TYR A 167 -6.07 12.92 2.31
N CYS A 168 -5.48 13.93 1.67
CA CYS A 168 -4.05 14.15 1.81
C CYS A 168 -3.85 14.70 3.22
N VAL A 169 -3.34 13.89 4.13
CA VAL A 169 -3.07 14.34 5.51
C VAL A 169 -1.88 15.30 5.47
N ASN A 170 -2.15 16.55 5.12
CA ASN A 170 -1.23 17.67 5.27
C ASN A 170 -1.52 18.32 6.63
N THR A 171 -0.83 17.92 7.70
CA THR A 171 -0.38 18.81 8.81
C THR A 171 0.19 18.03 10.00
N PHE A 172 1.48 18.26 10.28
CA PHE A 172 1.97 18.53 11.63
C PHE A 172 2.76 19.87 11.55
N PRO A 173 2.68 20.78 12.55
CA PRO A 173 3.28 22.10 12.44
C PRO A 173 4.82 22.04 12.38
N SER A 174 5.33 22.85 11.44
CA SER A 174 6.67 23.36 11.20
C SER A 174 7.84 22.87 12.07
N GLU A 175 8.80 22.28 11.37
CA GLU A 175 10.25 22.16 11.65
C GLU A 175 10.72 20.71 11.84
N MET A 176 11.44 20.22 10.82
CA MET A 176 12.16 18.95 10.71
C MET A 176 11.35 17.67 10.41
N LEU A 177 11.23 17.36 9.11
CA LEU A 177 11.65 16.11 8.44
C LEU A 177 10.88 15.95 7.11
N ASN A 178 11.62 15.87 6.00
CA ASN A 178 11.15 15.96 4.63
C ASN A 178 10.02 14.97 4.25
N ASP A 179 8.98 15.55 3.65
CA ASP A 179 8.01 15.02 2.68
C ASP A 179 7.57 13.55 2.80
N ARG A 180 6.37 13.33 3.36
CA ARG A 180 5.59 12.10 3.20
C ARG A 180 4.09 12.42 3.11
N ASP A 181 3.46 12.09 1.98
CA ASP A 181 2.02 12.24 1.73
C ASP A 181 1.36 10.86 1.60
N MET A 182 0.22 10.67 2.28
CA MET A 182 -0.69 9.54 2.13
C MET A 182 -2.04 10.06 1.64
N SER A 183 -2.60 9.44 0.60
CA SER A 183 -3.92 9.72 0.04
C SER A 183 -4.86 8.55 0.30
N ILE A 184 -6.05 8.82 0.85
CA ILE A 184 -7.10 7.82 1.09
C ILE A 184 -8.24 8.07 0.10
N ALA A 185 -8.69 7.02 -0.58
CA ALA A 185 -9.92 7.04 -1.38
C ALA A 185 -10.87 5.94 -0.87
N SER A 186 -12.03 6.34 -0.38
CA SER A 186 -13.17 5.46 -0.12
C SER A 186 -14.16 5.58 -1.28
N PHE A 187 -14.59 4.46 -1.84
CA PHE A 187 -15.52 4.40 -2.99
C PHE A 187 -16.86 3.83 -2.55
#